data_AF-A0A6V7J1A7-F1
#
_entry.id   AF-A0A6V7J1A7-F1
#
_cell.length_a   1.000
_cell.length_b   1.000
_cell.length_c   1.000
_cell.angle_alpha   90.00
_cell.angle_beta   90.00
_cell.angle_gamma   90.00
#
_symmetry.space_group_name_H-M   'P 1'
#
loop_
_entity.id
_entity.type
_entity.pdbx_description
1 polymer ?
#
loop_
_entity_poly.entity_id
_entity_poly.type
_entity_poly.pdbx_seq_one_letter_code
_entity_poly.pdbx_strand_id
1 'polypeptide(L)' 'KGKYGGIVVDRDGKILASYSGKRSIIQVIEFGTGKLLTEIDSNSSKLRRPAGIAVLKDNHLVVIDRGNACIKKYRYW' A
#
# COMPACT_ATOMS: atom_id res chain seq x y z
N LYS A 1 -12.88 9.80 -8.57
CA LYS A 1 -12.13 10.23 -7.37
C LYS A 1 -11.70 8.98 -6.62
N GLY A 2 -10.44 8.87 -6.23
CA GLY A 2 -9.98 7.78 -5.35
C GLY A 2 -9.86 8.24 -3.90
N LYS A 3 -9.72 7.29 -2.99
CA LYS A 3 -9.64 7.51 -1.54
C LYS A 3 -8.43 6.79 -0.96
N TYR A 4 -7.68 7.47 -0.10
CA TYR A 4 -6.63 6.86 0.69
C TYR A 4 -7.21 6.27 1.98
N GLY A 5 -6.74 5.07 2.35
CA GLY A 5 -7.19 4.35 3.55
C GLY A 5 -6.23 4.47 4.73
N GLY A 6 -4.94 4.36 4.46
CA GLY A 6 -3.86 4.41 5.43
C GLY A 6 -2.55 4.82 4.74
N ILE A 7 -1.65 5.40 5.53
CA ILE A 7 -0.35 5.90 5.08
C ILE A 7 0.71 5.55 6.13
N VAL A 8 1.91 5.26 5.68
CA VAL A 8 3.08 4.99 6.53
C VAL A 8 4.35 5.39 5.79
N VAL A 9 5.41 5.74 6.51
CA VAL A 9 6.73 6.00 5.94
C VAL A 9 7.69 4.93 6.46
N ASP A 10 8.48 4.35 5.56
CA ASP A 10 9.52 3.39 5.94
C ASP A 10 10.83 4.06 6.36
N ARG A 11 11.84 3.25 6.68
CA ARG A 11 13.15 3.73 7.17
C ARG A 11 14.01 4.37 6.08
N ASP A 12 13.71 4.11 4.81
CA ASP A 12 14.43 4.66 3.65
C ASP A 12 13.76 5.93 3.11
N GLY A 13 12.68 6.40 3.76
CA GLY A 13 11.91 7.55 3.29
C GLY A 13 11.00 7.22 2.11
N LYS A 14 10.52 5.98 1.96
CA LYS A 14 9.42 5.67 1.05
C LYS A 14 8.09 5.82 1.79
N ILE A 15 7.17 6.58 1.20
CA ILE A 15 5.79 6.71 1.65
C ILE A 15 4.98 5.57 1.01
N LEU A 16 4.35 4.74 1.84
CA LEU A 16 3.42 3.72 1.39
C LEU A 16 1.99 4.14 1.74
N ALA A 17 1.11 4.16 0.75
CA ALA A 17 -0.29 4.57 0.93
C ALA A 17 -1.26 3.56 0.31
N SER A 18 -2.26 3.14 1.07
CA SER A 18 -3.34 2.33 0.53
C SER A 18 -4.33 3.23 -0.22
N TYR A 19 -4.57 2.92 -1.49
CA TYR A 19 -5.40 3.72 -2.38
C TYR A 19 -6.54 2.88 -2.96
N SER A 20 -7.76 3.42 -2.90
CA SER A 20 -8.97 2.83 -3.46
C SER A 20 -9.56 3.76 -4.52
N GLY A 21 -9.41 3.43 -5.79
CA GLY A 21 -10.02 4.14 -6.92
C GLY A 21 -10.68 3.16 -7.90
N LYS A 22 -10.41 3.34 -9.20
CA LYS A 22 -10.78 2.32 -10.22
C LYS A 22 -10.12 0.96 -9.92
N ARG A 23 -8.93 1.00 -9.33
CA ARG A 23 -8.21 -0.15 -8.77
C ARG A 23 -7.92 0.13 -7.29
N SER A 24 -7.85 -0.92 -6.48
CA SER A 24 -7.34 -0.83 -5.11
C SER A 24 -5.91 -1.33 -5.12
N ILE A 25 -4.97 -0.48 -4.70
CA ILE A 25 -3.52 -0.72 -4.78
C ILE A 25 -2.82 -0.13 -3.57
N ILE A 26 -1.56 -0.49 -3.36
CA ILE A 26 -0.66 0.26 -2.48
C ILE A 26 0.28 1.06 -3.37
N GLN A 27 0.38 2.37 -3.14
CA GLN A 27 1.33 3.23 -3.83
C GLN A 27 2.59 3.36 -2.98
N VAL A 28 3.75 3.28 -3.62
CA VAL A 28 5.05 3.56 -3.02
C VAL A 28 5.58 4.84 -3.65
N ILE A 29 5.83 5.85 -2.83
CA ILE A 29 6.13 7.21 -3.25
C ILE A 29 7.41 7.66 -2.54
N GLU A 30 8.27 8.39 -3.24
CA GLU A 30 9.48 8.96 -2.66
C GLU A 30 9.13 10.15 -1.75
N PHE A 31 9.63 10.13 -0.51
CA PHE A 31 9.49 11.28 0.40
C PHE A 31 10.34 12.46 -0.09
N GLY A 32 9.78 13.66 -0.03
CA GLY A 32 10.43 14.90 -0.51
C GLY A 32 9.99 15.30 -1.91
N THR A 33 10.18 14.44 -2.91
CA THR A 33 9.78 14.75 -4.31
C THR A 33 8.30 14.46 -4.57
N GLY A 34 7.70 13.52 -3.84
CA GLY A 34 6.34 13.04 -4.10
C GLY A 34 6.23 12.17 -5.36
N LYS A 35 7.37 11.74 -5.93
CA LYS A 35 7.41 10.89 -7.13
C LYS A 35 6.85 9.51 -6.81
N LEU A 36 5.89 9.05 -7.62
CA LEU A 36 5.41 7.66 -7.57
C LEU A 36 6.55 6.72 -8.05
N LEU A 37 7.01 5.86 -7.16
CA LEU A 37 8.06 4.87 -7.43
C LEU A 37 7.47 3.60 -8.02
N THR A 38 6.43 3.05 -7.40
CA THR A 38 5.75 1.83 -7.86
C THR A 38 4.34 1.69 -7.29
N GLU A 39 3.56 0.77 -7.85
CA GLU A 39 2.24 0.35 -7.38
C GLU A 39 2.27 -1.16 -7.07
N ILE A 40 1.76 -1.55 -5.91
CA ILE A 40 1.63 -2.95 -5.50
C ILE A 40 0.15 -3.36 -5.64
N ASP A 41 -0.06 -4.45 -6.37
CA ASP A 41 -1.35 -5.11 -6.55
C ASP A 41 -1.14 -6.64 -6.60
N SER A 42 -2.21 -7.41 -6.70
CA SER A 42 -2.18 -8.87 -6.83
C SER A 42 -3.22 -9.36 -7.83
N ASN A 43 -2.77 -9.99 -8.91
CA ASN A 43 -3.67 -10.47 -9.96
C ASN A 43 -4.67 -11.53 -9.45
N SER A 44 -4.19 -12.52 -8.69
CA SER A 44 -5.01 -13.62 -8.15
C SER A 44 -5.74 -13.25 -6.85
N SER A 45 -5.33 -12.17 -6.17
CA SER A 45 -5.90 -11.76 -4.89
C SER A 45 -5.93 -10.23 -4.77
N LYS A 46 -6.70 -9.59 -5.65
CA LYS A 46 -6.83 -8.13 -5.72
C LYS A 46 -7.24 -7.55 -4.37
N LEU A 47 -6.70 -6.38 -4.05
CA LEU A 47 -7.13 -5.63 -2.87
C LEU A 47 -8.58 -5.16 -3.04
N ARG A 48 -9.33 -5.07 -1.95
CA ARG A 48 -10.70 -4.59 -1.93
C ARG A 48 -10.93 -3.71 -0.72
N ARG A 49 -10.97 -2.39 -0.93
CA ARG A 49 -11.09 -1.39 0.16
C ARG A 49 -9.97 -1.52 1.22
N PRO A 50 -8.69 -1.52 0.81
CA PRO A 50 -7.58 -1.54 1.77
C PRO A 50 -7.64 -0.32 2.70
N ALA A 51 -7.29 -0.53 3.96
CA ALA A 51 -7.36 0.48 5.01
C ALA A 51 -5.98 0.70 5.64
N GLY A 52 -5.83 0.39 6.93
CA GLY A 52 -4.57 0.54 7.65
C GLY A 52 -3.43 -0.26 7.01
N ILE A 53 -2.24 0.33 7.09
CA ILE A 53 -0.99 -0.20 6.56
C ILE A 53 0.09 -0.08 7.63
N ALA A 54 0.98 -1.06 7.73
CA ALA A 54 2.17 -0.99 8.56
C ALA A 54 3.37 -1.59 7.83
N VAL A 55 4.52 -0.93 7.93
CA VAL A 55 5.78 -1.45 7.41
C VAL A 55 6.40 -2.45 8.39
N LEU A 56 7.05 -3.45 7.82
CA LEU A 56 7.84 -4.47 8.49
C LEU A 56 9.31 -4.30 8.06
N LYS A 57 10.20 -5.09 8.63
CA LYS A 57 11.60 -5.15 8.19
C LYS A 57 11.70 -5.68 6.74
N ASP A 58 12.85 -5.45 6.12
CA ASP A 58 13.23 -6.00 4.81
C ASP A 58 12.25 -5.66 3.69
N ASN A 59 11.78 -4.41 3.66
CA ASN A 59 10.83 -3.88 2.68
C ASN A 59 9.56 -4.73 2.54
N HIS A 60 8.98 -5.10 3.68
CA HIS A 60 7.67 -5.73 3.72
C HIS A 60 6.65 -4.79 4.32
N LEU A 61 5.38 -5.01 3.98
CA LEU A 61 4.25 -4.34 4.62
C LEU A 61 3.13 -5.32 4.88
N VAL A 62 2.27 -4.96 5.83
CA VAL A 62 0.96 -5.58 6.02
C VAL A 62 -0.14 -4.55 5.79
N VAL A 63 -1.23 -5.01 5.21
CA VAL A 63 -2.40 -4.21 4.86
C VAL A 63 -3.67 -4.89 5.36
N ILE A 64 -4.54 -4.10 5.97
CA ILE A 64 -5.89 -4.53 6.33
C ILE A 64 -6.75 -4.43 5.06
N ASP A 65 -7.10 -5.58 4.48
CA ASP A 65 -7.90 -5.68 3.25
C ASP A 65 -9.38 -5.94 3.59
N ARG A 66 -10.07 -4.88 4.03
CA ARG A 66 -11.41 -4.98 4.63
C ARG A 66 -12.43 -5.68 3.75
N GLY A 67 -12.42 -5.43 2.45
CA GLY A 67 -13.39 -5.97 1.50
C GLY A 67 -13.19 -7.46 1.21
N ASN A 68 -12.04 -8.00 1.60
CA ASN A 68 -11.73 -9.43 1.56
C ASN A 68 -11.67 -10.05 2.98
N ALA A 69 -11.96 -9.28 4.04
CA ALA A 69 -11.94 -9.72 5.43
C ALA A 69 -10.62 -10.40 5.87
N CYS A 70 -9.48 -9.91 5.37
CA CYS A 70 -8.18 -10.48 5.70
C CYS A 70 -7.09 -9.42 5.87
N ILE A 71 -5.92 -9.87 6.36
CA ILE A 71 -4.68 -9.10 6.35
C ILE A 71 -3.80 -9.68 5.25
N LYS A 72 -3.22 -8.83 4.41
CA LYS A 72 -2.30 -9.24 3.34
C LYS A 72 -0.91 -8.69 3.59
N LYS A 73 0.10 -9.53 3.32
CA LYS A 73 1.52 -9.18 3.39
C LYS A 73 2.07 -9.02 1.98
N TYR A 74 2.84 -7.96 1.78
CA TYR A 74 3.51 -7.68 0.51
C TYR A 74 4.99 -7.40 0.76
N ARG A 75 5.80 -7.56 -0.30
CA ARG A 75 7.17 -7.08 -0.38
C ARG A 75 7.25 -5.99 -1.44
N TYR A 76 8.08 -4.99 -1.18
CA TYR A 76 8.35 -3.89 -2.09
C TYR A 76 9.86 -3.66 -2.23
N TRP A 77 10.25 -2.83 -3.18
CA TRP A 77 11.64 -2.45 -3.45
C TRP A 77 11.74 -0.94 -3.64
#